data_AF-A0A927C0T2-F1
#
_entry.id   AF-A0A927C0T2-F1
#
_cell.length_a   1.000
_cell.length_b   1.000
_cell.length_c   1.000
_cell.angle_alpha   90.00
_cell.angle_beta   90.00
_cell.angle_gamma   90.00
#
_symmetry.space_group_name_H-M   'P 1'
#
loop_
_entity.id
_entity.type
_entity.pdbx_description
1 polymer ?
#
loop_
_entity_poly.entity_id
_entity_poly.type
_entity_poly.pdbx_seq_one_letter_code
_entity_poly.pdbx_strand_id
1 'polypeptide(L)'
;MQEIQLQTDLKYRRNLLTVMAFAGFFGGVALASINIAREMWVIVTYELIYAAYSLIMARFTRTATNLTAVALLLVIPFFSIVLFAISIQQTALTICMWILTIPIVSYLFLGSRLGLAVSVIYVSAGMYLYFMRLKNTPEVSTMTIDLNVVVSTLAVMACAHFYEAGRERAQAKLIALAGTDPLTGLANRMRLEQEFKRLRYSSKRYQMPLSLAVIDLDFSKKLTTLTAIAVAITPSLRSLLFSEKACDKRILWRVPAVKNLWW
;
A
#
# COMPACT_ATOMS: atom_id res chain seq x y z
N MET A 1 18.15 -4.82 9.07
CA MET A 1 17.21 -5.59 8.23
C MET A 1 15.87 -4.88 8.04
N GLN A 2 15.07 -4.60 9.09
CA GLN A 2 13.77 -3.94 8.91
C GLN A 2 13.86 -2.49 8.42
N GLU A 3 14.85 -1.71 8.88
CA GLU A 3 15.14 -0.38 8.32
C GLU A 3 15.56 -0.47 6.85
N ILE A 4 16.33 -1.50 6.47
CA ILE A 4 16.72 -1.75 5.08
C ILE A 4 15.48 -2.09 4.24
N GLN A 5 14.58 -2.94 4.75
CA GLN A 5 13.36 -3.36 4.06
C GLN A 5 12.35 -2.21 3.92
N LEU A 6 12.23 -1.36 4.93
CA LEU A 6 11.42 -0.14 4.87
C LEU A 6 11.98 0.86 3.84
N GLN A 7 13.31 1.03 3.82
CA GLN A 7 13.98 1.90 2.84
C GLN A 7 13.83 1.35 1.41
N THR A 8 13.90 0.03 1.21
CA THR A 8 13.65 -0.58 -0.11
C THR A 8 12.20 -0.42 -0.55
N ASP A 9 11.23 -0.59 0.36
CA ASP A 9 9.81 -0.41 0.04
C ASP A 9 9.47 1.04 -0.32
N LEU A 10 10.02 2.01 0.44
CA LEU A 10 9.85 3.43 0.14
C LEU A 10 10.51 3.82 -1.19
N LYS A 11 11.73 3.32 -1.45
CA LYS A 11 12.42 3.53 -2.73
C LYS A 11 11.63 2.92 -3.90
N TYR A 12 11.08 1.72 -3.71
CA TYR A 12 10.24 1.07 -4.71
C TYR A 12 8.98 1.89 -5.01
N ARG A 13 8.22 2.31 -3.98
CA ARG A 13 7.02 3.15 -4.17
C ARG A 13 7.34 4.47 -4.85
N ARG A 14 8.46 5.11 -4.48
CA ARG A 14 8.91 6.36 -5.11
C ARG A 14 9.27 6.18 -6.58
N ASN A 15 9.98 5.10 -6.91
CA ASN A 15 10.29 4.77 -8.30
C ASN A 15 9.02 4.50 -9.10
N LEU A 16 8.08 3.73 -8.54
CA LEU A 16 6.80 3.43 -9.16
C LEU A 16 6.00 4.72 -9.48
N LEU A 17 5.89 5.64 -8.53
CA LEU A 17 5.23 6.94 -8.75
C LEU A 17 5.95 7.81 -9.77
N THR A 18 7.27 7.76 -9.80
CA THR A 18 8.07 8.51 -10.79
C THR A 18 7.86 7.96 -12.20
N VAL A 19 7.86 6.62 -12.36
CA VAL A 19 7.56 5.97 -13.64
C VAL A 19 6.13 6.30 -14.07
N MET A 20 5.17 6.29 -13.15
CA MET A 20 3.80 6.69 -13.45
C MET A 20 3.69 8.14 -13.91
N ALA A 21 4.41 9.06 -13.28
CA ALA A 21 4.43 10.47 -13.68
C ALA A 21 5.01 10.65 -15.10
N PHE A 22 6.07 9.91 -15.45
CA PHE A 22 6.56 9.88 -16.82
C PHE A 22 5.56 9.24 -17.79
N ALA A 23 4.92 8.15 -17.41
CA ALA A 23 3.86 7.53 -18.22
C ALA A 23 2.68 8.48 -18.43
N GLY A 24 2.32 9.28 -17.43
CA GLY A 24 1.31 10.33 -17.52
C GLY A 24 1.71 11.44 -18.48
N PHE A 25 2.97 11.87 -18.47
CA PHE A 25 3.50 12.84 -19.44
C PHE A 25 3.44 12.29 -20.87
N PHE A 26 4.04 11.14 -21.14
CA PHE A 26 4.07 10.56 -22.49
C PHE A 26 2.69 10.16 -22.97
N GLY A 27 1.87 9.59 -22.09
CA GLY A 27 0.47 9.24 -22.40
C GLY A 27 -0.37 10.47 -22.70
N GLY A 28 -0.25 11.55 -21.91
CA GLY A 28 -0.94 12.81 -22.16
C GLY A 28 -0.56 13.45 -23.50
N VAL A 29 0.73 13.47 -23.83
CA VAL A 29 1.21 13.98 -25.14
C VAL A 29 0.69 13.11 -26.29
N ALA A 30 0.69 11.78 -26.13
CA ALA A 30 0.20 10.85 -27.15
C ALA A 30 -1.31 11.01 -27.38
N LEU A 31 -2.09 11.08 -26.30
CA LEU A 31 -3.54 11.30 -26.37
C LEU A 31 -3.87 12.66 -26.97
N ALA A 32 -3.17 13.72 -26.57
CA ALA A 32 -3.30 15.05 -27.15
C ALA A 32 -3.04 15.03 -28.66
N SER A 33 -2.00 14.31 -29.11
CA SER A 33 -1.70 14.15 -30.53
C SER A 33 -2.84 13.47 -31.30
N ILE A 34 -3.45 12.43 -30.72
CA ILE A 34 -4.61 11.73 -31.30
C ILE A 34 -5.84 12.66 -31.35
N ASN A 35 -6.06 13.44 -30.30
CA ASN A 35 -7.23 14.32 -30.19
C ASN A 35 -7.11 15.59 -31.05
N ILE A 36 -5.90 16.04 -31.38
CA ILE A 36 -5.65 17.08 -32.40
C ILE A 36 -6.17 16.61 -33.77
N ALA A 37 -5.90 15.35 -34.14
CA ALA A 37 -6.40 14.78 -35.39
C ALA A 37 -7.94 14.65 -35.44
N ARG A 38 -8.62 14.78 -34.30
CA ARG A 38 -10.07 14.78 -34.15
C ARG A 38 -10.66 16.17 -33.91
N GLU A 39 -9.84 17.22 -34.03
CA GLU A 39 -10.22 18.63 -33.83
C GLU A 39 -10.81 18.94 -32.43
N MET A 40 -10.52 18.11 -31.41
CA MET A 40 -11.06 18.26 -30.06
C MET A 40 -10.16 19.13 -29.17
N TRP A 41 -10.03 20.41 -29.50
CA TRP A 41 -9.09 21.35 -28.86
C TRP A 41 -9.24 21.50 -27.35
N VAL A 42 -10.47 21.40 -26.83
CA VAL A 42 -10.73 21.50 -25.39
C VAL A 42 -10.06 20.35 -24.63
N ILE A 43 -10.23 19.10 -25.09
CA ILE A 43 -9.62 17.92 -24.45
C ILE A 43 -8.10 17.97 -24.57
N VAL A 44 -7.58 18.34 -25.75
CA VAL A 44 -6.14 18.50 -26.00
C VAL A 44 -5.52 19.46 -24.99
N THR A 45 -6.19 20.58 -24.69
CA THR A 45 -5.69 21.56 -23.72
C THR A 45 -5.56 20.94 -22.33
N TYR A 46 -6.59 20.21 -21.86
CA TYR A 46 -6.53 19.53 -20.56
C TYR A 46 -5.48 18.41 -20.52
N GLU A 47 -5.31 17.65 -21.60
CA GLU A 47 -4.32 16.58 -21.70
C GLU A 47 -2.89 17.13 -21.69
N LEU A 48 -2.62 18.24 -22.36
CA LEU A 48 -1.31 18.92 -22.34
C LEU A 48 -1.03 19.57 -20.98
N ILE A 49 -2.02 20.19 -20.34
CA ILE A 49 -1.89 20.71 -18.97
C ILE A 49 -1.54 19.56 -18.02
N TYR A 50 -2.25 18.43 -18.12
CA TYR A 50 -1.96 17.26 -17.30
C TYR A 50 -0.60 16.65 -17.59
N ALA A 51 -0.17 16.59 -18.85
CA ALA A 51 1.16 16.11 -19.21
C ALA A 51 2.25 16.97 -18.54
N ALA A 52 2.17 18.30 -18.67
CA ALA A 52 3.09 19.22 -18.02
C ALA A 52 3.05 19.08 -16.48
N TYR A 53 1.86 19.00 -15.90
CA TYR A 53 1.66 18.76 -14.47
C TYR A 53 2.30 17.45 -14.01
N SER A 54 2.14 16.36 -14.76
CA SER A 54 2.71 15.05 -14.46
C SER A 54 4.25 15.10 -14.48
N LEU A 55 4.84 15.80 -15.45
CA LEU A 55 6.29 15.99 -15.52
C LEU A 55 6.83 16.78 -14.33
N ILE A 56 6.12 17.83 -13.89
CA ILE A 56 6.46 18.60 -12.68
C ILE A 56 6.37 17.69 -11.45
N MET A 57 5.29 16.91 -11.33
CA MET A 57 5.11 15.97 -10.23
C MET A 57 6.22 14.89 -10.19
N ALA A 58 6.78 14.48 -11.33
CA ALA A 58 7.91 13.55 -11.37
C ALA A 58 9.18 14.10 -10.67
N ARG A 59 9.31 15.42 -10.53
CA ARG A 59 10.37 16.05 -9.72
C ARG A 59 9.99 16.04 -8.24
N PHE A 60 8.73 16.34 -7.92
CA PHE A 60 8.22 16.34 -6.55
C PHE A 60 8.22 14.95 -5.90
N THR A 61 8.02 13.86 -6.65
CA THR A 61 8.11 12.49 -6.10
C THR A 61 9.47 12.21 -5.44
N ARG A 62 10.55 12.86 -5.92
CA ARG A 62 11.90 12.69 -5.38
C ARG A 62 12.11 13.39 -4.03
N THR A 63 11.38 14.45 -3.74
CA THR A 63 11.53 15.26 -2.53
C THR A 63 10.43 15.01 -1.51
N ALA A 64 9.27 14.52 -1.94
CA ALA A 64 8.11 14.34 -1.08
C ALA A 64 8.33 13.31 0.04
N THR A 65 7.96 13.69 1.26
CA THR A 65 7.92 12.82 2.45
C THR A 65 6.66 11.95 2.48
N ASN A 66 5.52 12.48 2.00
CA ASN A 66 4.25 11.76 1.93
C ASN A 66 3.95 11.28 0.50
N LEU A 67 4.36 10.05 0.19
CA LEU A 67 4.15 9.43 -1.13
C LEU A 67 2.67 9.17 -1.44
N THR A 68 1.83 8.95 -0.42
CA THR A 68 0.38 8.74 -0.61
C THR A 68 -0.30 10.03 -1.09
N ALA A 69 0.11 11.19 -0.56
CA ALA A 69 -0.39 12.48 -1.03
C ALA A 69 0.01 12.75 -2.49
N VAL A 70 1.25 12.44 -2.87
CA VAL A 70 1.70 12.57 -4.27
C VAL A 70 0.92 11.62 -5.19
N ALA A 71 0.66 10.38 -4.76
CA ALA A 71 -0.16 9.44 -5.51
C ALA A 71 -1.58 10.00 -5.76
N LEU A 72 -2.22 10.54 -4.72
CA LEU A 72 -3.53 11.20 -4.84
C LEU A 72 -3.50 12.38 -5.80
N LEU A 73 -2.49 13.25 -5.68
CA LEU A 73 -2.32 14.43 -6.53
C LEU A 73 -2.04 14.07 -7.99
N LEU A 74 -1.48 12.90 -8.28
CA LEU A 74 -1.31 12.40 -9.65
C LEU A 74 -2.61 11.78 -10.19
N VAL A 75 -3.28 10.95 -9.38
CA VAL A 75 -4.41 10.12 -9.81
C VAL A 75 -5.71 10.92 -9.94
N ILE A 76 -6.00 11.86 -9.04
CA ILE A 76 -7.25 12.65 -9.05
C ILE A 76 -7.41 13.45 -10.35
N PRO A 77 -6.42 14.27 -10.78
CA PRO A 77 -6.54 15.01 -12.05
C PRO A 77 -6.66 14.08 -13.26
N PHE A 78 -5.93 12.96 -13.26
CA PHE A 78 -6.01 11.97 -14.34
C PHE A 78 -7.43 11.42 -14.49
N PHE A 79 -8.03 10.94 -13.41
CA PHE A 79 -9.39 10.42 -13.45
C PHE A 79 -10.42 11.51 -13.76
N SER A 80 -10.23 12.73 -13.27
CA SER A 80 -11.12 13.85 -13.61
C SER A 80 -11.09 14.17 -15.10
N ILE A 81 -9.93 14.09 -15.77
CA ILE A 81 -9.84 14.27 -17.23
C ILE A 81 -10.53 13.12 -17.97
N VAL A 82 -10.38 11.88 -17.50
CA VAL A 82 -11.11 10.73 -18.07
C VAL A 82 -12.62 10.93 -17.96
N LEU A 83 -13.13 11.31 -16.79
CA LEU A 83 -14.56 11.59 -16.61
C LEU A 83 -15.03 12.76 -17.49
N PHE A 84 -14.24 13.83 -17.58
CA PHE A 84 -14.53 14.95 -18.46
C PHE A 84 -14.63 14.51 -19.93
N ALA A 85 -13.72 13.67 -20.40
CA ALA A 85 -13.75 13.15 -21.77
C ALA A 85 -14.96 12.22 -22.02
N ILE A 86 -15.41 11.45 -21.02
CA ILE A 86 -16.65 10.65 -21.08
C ILE A 86 -17.89 11.55 -21.13
N SER A 87 -17.85 12.75 -20.55
CA SER A 87 -18.99 13.67 -20.57
C SER A 87 -19.24 14.31 -21.95
N ILE A 88 -18.23 14.38 -22.82
CA ILE A 88 -18.32 15.04 -24.14
C ILE A 88 -18.84 14.06 -25.20
N GLN A 89 -20.05 14.26 -25.72
CA GLN A 89 -20.72 13.34 -26.66
C GLN A 89 -19.94 13.04 -27.96
N GLN A 90 -19.05 13.95 -28.37
CA GLN A 90 -18.26 13.85 -29.61
C GLN A 90 -17.09 12.85 -29.49
N THR A 91 -16.72 12.43 -28.28
CA THR A 91 -15.67 11.43 -28.09
C THR A 91 -16.11 10.04 -28.54
N ALA A 92 -15.15 9.15 -28.83
CA ALA A 92 -15.47 7.77 -29.17
C ALA A 92 -16.08 7.03 -27.96
N LEU A 93 -17.11 6.20 -28.19
CA LEU A 93 -17.74 5.40 -27.12
C LEU A 93 -16.76 4.47 -26.38
N THR A 94 -15.67 4.08 -27.03
CA THR A 94 -14.59 3.28 -26.42
C THR A 94 -13.89 3.99 -25.26
N ILE A 95 -14.03 5.32 -25.13
CA ILE A 95 -13.46 6.07 -24.00
C ILE A 95 -14.08 5.64 -22.65
N CYS A 96 -15.32 5.13 -22.67
CA CYS A 96 -15.98 4.59 -21.48
C CYS A 96 -15.26 3.35 -20.91
N MET A 97 -14.47 2.62 -21.72
CA MET A 97 -13.68 1.47 -21.25
C MET A 97 -12.64 1.87 -20.20
N TRP A 98 -12.22 3.15 -20.16
CA TRP A 98 -11.31 3.65 -19.14
C TRP A 98 -11.88 3.58 -17.73
N ILE A 99 -13.20 3.46 -17.55
CA ILE A 99 -13.82 3.21 -16.24
C ILE A 99 -13.25 1.92 -15.60
N LEU A 100 -12.95 0.90 -16.40
CA LEU A 100 -12.35 -0.36 -15.94
C LEU A 100 -10.92 -0.19 -15.39
N THR A 101 -10.21 0.86 -15.81
CA THR A 101 -8.84 1.13 -15.35
C THR A 101 -8.81 1.82 -13.98
N ILE A 102 -9.89 2.51 -13.60
CA ILE A 102 -9.97 3.32 -12.37
C ILE A 102 -9.70 2.45 -11.13
N PRO A 103 -10.35 1.28 -10.93
CA PRO A 103 -10.04 0.44 -9.78
C PRO A 103 -8.60 -0.05 -9.76
N ILE A 104 -8.08 -0.50 -10.90
CA ILE A 104 -6.74 -1.07 -11.01
C ILE A 104 -5.69 -0.04 -10.57
N VAL A 105 -5.76 1.18 -11.11
CA VAL A 105 -4.85 2.27 -10.76
C VAL A 105 -5.06 2.69 -9.30
N SER A 106 -6.29 2.84 -8.84
CA SER A 106 -6.58 3.27 -7.46
C SER A 106 -5.98 2.32 -6.42
N TYR A 107 -6.21 1.01 -6.57
CA TYR A 107 -5.67 0.02 -5.64
C TYR A 107 -4.15 -0.10 -5.71
N LEU A 108 -3.57 -0.02 -6.91
CA LEU A 108 -2.12 -0.11 -7.10
C LEU A 108 -1.36 1.00 -6.37
N PHE A 109 -1.86 2.24 -6.42
CA PHE A 109 -1.12 3.40 -5.89
C PHE A 109 -1.53 3.79 -4.46
N LEU A 110 -2.80 3.63 -4.10
CA LEU A 110 -3.34 4.08 -2.81
C LEU A 110 -3.53 2.95 -1.79
N GLY A 111 -3.35 1.68 -2.19
CA GLY A 111 -3.56 0.51 -1.32
C GLY A 111 -5.04 0.17 -1.09
N SER A 112 -5.31 -0.74 -0.15
CA SER A 112 -6.67 -1.32 -0.01
C SER A 112 -7.75 -0.31 0.39
N ARG A 113 -7.48 0.55 1.39
CA ARG A 113 -8.50 1.45 1.96
C ARG A 113 -8.79 2.67 1.11
N LEU A 114 -7.74 3.45 0.81
CA LEU A 114 -7.88 4.66 0.00
C LEU A 114 -8.18 4.32 -1.46
N GLY A 115 -7.61 3.22 -1.98
CA GLY A 115 -7.93 2.71 -3.31
C GLY A 115 -9.40 2.36 -3.46
N LEU A 116 -10.01 1.69 -2.47
CA LEU A 116 -11.45 1.43 -2.46
C LEU A 116 -12.27 2.73 -2.49
N ALA A 117 -11.96 3.68 -1.59
CA ALA A 117 -12.71 4.94 -1.50
C ALA A 117 -12.69 5.73 -2.83
N VAL A 118 -11.50 5.90 -3.42
CA VAL A 118 -11.34 6.60 -4.70
C VAL A 118 -12.02 5.82 -5.83
N SER A 119 -11.89 4.49 -5.87
CA SER A 119 -12.55 3.66 -6.88
C SER A 119 -14.06 3.81 -6.83
N VAL A 120 -14.67 3.71 -5.65
CA VAL A 120 -16.13 3.84 -5.50
C VAL A 120 -16.59 5.20 -6.00
N ILE A 121 -15.95 6.29 -5.59
CA ILE A 121 -16.31 7.65 -6.01
C ILE A 121 -16.24 7.80 -7.53
N TYR A 122 -15.10 7.45 -8.14
CA TYR A 122 -14.87 7.70 -9.56
C TYR A 122 -15.56 6.69 -10.48
N VAL A 123 -15.70 5.43 -10.06
CA VAL A 123 -16.48 4.42 -10.80
C VAL A 123 -17.96 4.79 -10.78
N SER A 124 -18.52 5.18 -9.62
CA SER A 124 -19.92 5.63 -9.57
C SER A 124 -20.16 6.86 -10.43
N ALA A 125 -19.26 7.85 -10.40
CA ALA A 125 -19.36 9.02 -11.27
C ALA A 125 -19.22 8.66 -12.76
N GLY A 126 -18.26 7.79 -13.11
CA GLY A 126 -18.08 7.30 -14.48
C GLY A 126 -19.28 6.50 -14.99
N MET A 127 -19.85 5.64 -14.15
CA MET A 127 -21.03 4.85 -14.49
C MET A 127 -22.25 5.74 -14.70
N TYR A 128 -22.42 6.78 -13.87
CA TYR A 128 -23.46 7.78 -14.06
C TYR A 128 -23.33 8.50 -15.41
N LEU A 129 -22.11 8.96 -15.75
CA LEU A 129 -21.85 9.62 -17.04
C LEU A 129 -22.05 8.67 -18.22
N TYR A 130 -21.64 7.40 -18.11
CA TYR A 130 -21.87 6.36 -19.11
C TYR A 130 -23.37 6.19 -19.41
N PHE A 131 -24.20 6.04 -18.38
CA PHE A 131 -25.65 5.90 -18.57
C PHE A 131 -26.30 7.17 -19.13
N MET A 132 -25.86 8.35 -18.69
CA MET A 132 -26.33 9.61 -19.26
C MET A 132 -25.99 9.73 -20.75
N ARG A 133 -24.80 9.29 -21.14
CA ARG A 133 -24.37 9.28 -22.54
C ARG A 133 -25.21 8.34 -23.40
N LEU A 134 -25.48 7.13 -22.91
CA LEU A 134 -26.27 6.12 -23.63
C LEU A 134 -27.74 6.48 -23.81
N LYS A 135 -28.34 7.22 -22.87
CA LYS A 135 -29.69 7.76 -23.05
C LYS A 135 -29.80 8.61 -24.32
N ASN A 136 -28.72 9.30 -24.68
CA ASN A 136 -28.66 10.13 -25.89
C ASN A 136 -28.28 9.34 -27.16
N THR A 137 -27.90 8.05 -27.03
CA THR A 137 -27.56 7.16 -28.15
C THR A 137 -28.22 5.79 -27.97
N PRO A 138 -29.57 5.72 -28.04
CA PRO A 138 -30.32 4.50 -27.72
C PRO A 138 -30.02 3.34 -28.68
N GLU A 139 -29.54 3.63 -29.89
CA GLU A 139 -29.18 2.61 -30.90
C GLU A 139 -28.08 1.65 -30.44
N VAL A 140 -27.24 2.07 -29.50
CA VAL A 140 -26.11 1.27 -28.98
C VAL A 140 -26.47 0.58 -27.65
N SER A 141 -27.47 1.08 -26.93
CA SER A 141 -27.83 0.59 -25.59
C SER A 141 -28.72 -0.65 -25.70
N THR A 142 -28.16 -1.81 -25.38
CA THR A 142 -28.95 -3.04 -25.14
C THR A 142 -28.74 -3.47 -23.70
N MET A 143 -29.77 -4.02 -23.06
CA MET A 143 -29.70 -4.52 -21.69
C MET A 143 -28.48 -5.44 -21.44
N THR A 144 -28.12 -6.27 -22.43
CA THR A 144 -26.93 -7.14 -22.38
C THR A 144 -25.61 -6.36 -22.32
N ILE A 145 -25.47 -5.29 -23.11
CA ILE A 145 -24.26 -4.46 -23.14
C ILE A 145 -24.10 -3.74 -21.80
N ASP A 146 -25.18 -3.16 -21.29
CA ASP A 146 -25.17 -2.40 -20.04
C ASP A 146 -24.86 -3.31 -18.84
N LEU A 147 -25.48 -4.49 -18.78
CA LEU A 147 -25.16 -5.49 -17.76
C LEU A 147 -23.70 -5.95 -17.87
N ASN A 148 -23.18 -6.18 -19.07
CA ASN A 148 -21.77 -6.56 -19.24
C ASN A 148 -20.81 -5.49 -18.74
N VAL A 149 -21.07 -4.21 -19.01
CA VAL A 149 -20.23 -3.09 -18.52
C VAL A 149 -20.30 -3.00 -17.00
N VAL A 150 -21.50 -3.08 -16.40
CA VAL A 150 -21.65 -3.08 -14.94
C VAL A 150 -20.91 -4.26 -14.30
N VAL A 151 -21.19 -5.48 -14.78
CA VAL A 151 -20.64 -6.71 -14.19
C VAL A 151 -19.13 -6.76 -14.37
N SER A 152 -18.59 -6.40 -15.54
CA SER A 152 -17.14 -6.36 -15.76
C SER A 152 -16.46 -5.32 -14.87
N THR A 153 -17.06 -4.14 -14.69
CA THR A 153 -16.52 -3.10 -13.80
C THR A 153 -16.50 -3.55 -12.34
N LEU A 154 -17.60 -4.15 -11.87
CA LEU A 154 -17.67 -4.71 -10.52
C LEU A 154 -16.69 -5.87 -10.33
N ALA A 155 -16.55 -6.75 -11.34
CA ALA A 155 -15.61 -7.87 -11.30
C ALA A 155 -14.16 -7.38 -11.22
N VAL A 156 -13.76 -6.41 -12.05
CA VAL A 156 -12.41 -5.81 -12.01
C VAL A 156 -12.16 -5.14 -10.65
N MET A 157 -13.14 -4.39 -10.13
CA MET A 157 -13.00 -3.76 -8.82
C MET A 157 -12.88 -4.77 -7.69
N ALA A 158 -13.66 -5.85 -7.71
CA ALA A 158 -13.59 -6.93 -6.74
C ALA A 158 -12.23 -7.66 -6.82
N CYS A 159 -11.79 -8.04 -8.01
CA CYS A 159 -10.48 -8.67 -8.23
C CYS A 159 -9.34 -7.78 -7.73
N ALA A 160 -9.36 -6.48 -8.06
CA ALA A 160 -8.35 -5.53 -7.57
C ALA A 160 -8.36 -5.43 -6.04
N HIS A 161 -9.54 -5.38 -5.42
CA HIS A 161 -9.68 -5.36 -3.97
C HIS A 161 -9.12 -6.63 -3.31
N PHE A 162 -9.53 -7.80 -3.77
CA PHE A 162 -9.09 -9.07 -3.21
C PHE A 162 -7.60 -9.31 -3.40
N TYR A 163 -7.05 -8.92 -4.56
CA TYR A 163 -5.62 -8.97 -4.82
C TYR A 163 -4.85 -8.10 -3.84
N GLU A 164 -5.24 -6.83 -3.68
CA GLU A 164 -4.51 -5.89 -2.83
C GLU A 164 -4.64 -6.24 -1.34
N ALA A 165 -5.86 -6.57 -0.89
CA ALA A 165 -6.10 -7.03 0.48
C ALA A 165 -5.37 -8.36 0.76
N GLY A 166 -5.31 -9.26 -0.22
CA GLY A 166 -4.53 -10.50 -0.16
C GLY A 166 -3.03 -10.23 -0.04
N ARG A 167 -2.50 -9.29 -0.84
CA ARG A 167 -1.08 -8.87 -0.80
C ARG A 167 -0.71 -8.33 0.57
N GLU A 168 -1.54 -7.46 1.14
CA GLU A 168 -1.34 -6.91 2.48
C GLU A 168 -1.30 -8.01 3.56
N ARG A 169 -2.24 -8.97 3.51
CA ARG A 169 -2.27 -10.11 4.44
C ARG A 169 -1.08 -11.04 4.28
N ALA A 170 -0.69 -11.35 3.04
CA ALA A 170 0.46 -12.19 2.74
C ALA A 170 1.76 -11.55 3.25
N GLN A 171 1.94 -10.24 3.01
CA GLN A 171 3.07 -9.48 3.52
C GLN A 171 3.09 -9.49 5.06
N ALA A 172 1.95 -9.26 5.72
CA ALA A 172 1.86 -9.33 7.18
C ALA A 172 2.22 -10.72 7.72
N LYS A 173 1.78 -11.79 7.05
CA LYS A 173 2.09 -13.18 7.42
C LYS A 173 3.57 -13.51 7.22
N LEU A 174 4.19 -13.05 6.13
CA LEU A 174 5.63 -13.21 5.88
C LEU A 174 6.46 -12.50 6.95
N ILE A 175 6.10 -11.27 7.33
CA ILE A 175 6.76 -10.54 8.41
C ILE A 175 6.61 -11.30 9.74
N ALA A 176 5.41 -11.84 10.01
CA ALA A 176 5.17 -12.61 11.23
C ALA A 176 6.04 -13.87 11.30
N LEU A 177 6.13 -14.63 10.20
CA LEU A 177 6.97 -15.85 10.10
C LEU A 177 8.46 -15.53 10.16
N ALA A 178 8.91 -14.47 9.48
CA ALA A 178 10.30 -14.01 9.52
C ALA A 178 10.70 -13.48 10.89
N GLY A 179 9.74 -13.10 11.74
CA GLY A 179 9.95 -12.66 13.12
C GLY A 179 9.95 -13.77 14.16
N THR A 180 9.79 -15.03 13.75
CA THR A 180 9.75 -16.20 14.65
C THR A 180 10.86 -17.18 14.29
N ASP A 181 11.55 -17.69 15.31
CA ASP A 181 12.57 -18.73 15.15
C ASP A 181 11.88 -20.10 14.98
N PRO A 182 12.10 -20.81 13.86
CA PRO A 182 11.35 -22.03 13.54
C PRO A 182 11.67 -23.19 14.50
N LEU A 183 12.84 -23.19 15.13
CA LEU A 183 13.27 -24.23 16.07
C LEU A 183 12.58 -24.13 17.44
N THR A 184 12.12 -22.95 17.81
CA THR A 184 11.65 -22.67 19.18
C THR A 184 10.24 -22.09 19.22
N GLY A 185 9.73 -21.61 18.09
CA GLY A 185 8.48 -20.87 18.01
C GLY A 185 8.52 -19.52 18.76
N LEU A 186 9.67 -19.15 19.32
CA LEU A 186 9.91 -17.89 20.00
C LEU A 186 10.17 -16.79 18.98
N ALA A 187 9.94 -15.55 19.38
CA ALA A 187 10.28 -14.42 18.56
C ALA A 187 11.82 -14.36 18.40
N ASN A 188 12.30 -14.15 17.17
CA ASN A 188 13.72 -14.14 16.89
C ASN A 188 14.36 -12.79 17.26
N ARG A 189 15.69 -12.71 17.17
CA ARG A 189 16.45 -11.48 17.46
C ARG A 189 15.91 -10.23 16.75
N MET A 190 15.48 -10.37 15.50
CA MET A 190 14.89 -9.25 14.75
C MET A 190 13.64 -8.71 15.46
N ARG A 191 12.73 -9.60 15.86
CA ARG A 191 11.49 -9.21 16.56
C ARG A 191 11.75 -8.72 17.99
N LEU A 192 12.78 -9.23 18.65
CA LEU A 192 13.26 -8.69 19.94
C LEU A 192 13.71 -7.24 19.83
N GLU A 193 14.59 -6.93 18.89
CA GLU A 193 15.12 -5.58 18.72
C GLU A 193 14.00 -4.56 18.42
N GLN A 194 12.97 -4.98 17.67
CA GLN A 194 11.80 -4.17 17.35
C GLN A 194 10.94 -3.86 18.58
N GLU A 195 10.52 -4.89 19.31
CA GLU A 195 9.69 -4.70 20.49
C GLU A 195 10.47 -4.00 21.61
N PHE A 196 11.78 -4.26 21.76
CA PHE A 196 12.62 -3.53 22.72
C PHE A 196 12.69 -2.04 22.40
N LYS A 197 12.90 -1.65 21.13
CA LYS A 197 12.86 -0.22 20.71
C LYS A 197 11.50 0.41 21.02
N ARG A 198 10.40 -0.29 20.73
CA ARG A 198 9.03 0.18 21.00
C ARG A 198 8.78 0.37 22.50
N LEU A 199 9.13 -0.63 23.32
CA LEU A 199 8.96 -0.58 24.77
C LEU A 199 9.83 0.52 25.40
N ARG A 200 11.07 0.71 24.92
CA ARG A 200 11.94 1.82 25.35
C ARG A 200 11.34 3.19 25.04
N TYR A 201 10.75 3.36 23.85
CA TYR A 201 10.07 4.62 23.49
C TYR A 201 8.87 4.89 24.40
N SER A 202 8.03 3.88 24.64
CA SER A 202 6.90 3.98 25.58
C SER A 202 7.35 4.26 27.01
N SER A 203 8.34 3.54 27.52
CA SER A 203 8.93 3.75 28.85
C SER A 203 9.44 5.20 29.00
N LYS A 204 10.16 5.73 28.00
CA LYS A 204 10.64 7.12 28.02
C LYS A 204 9.50 8.14 27.98
N ARG A 205 8.45 7.88 27.18
CA ARG A 205 7.29 8.79 27.02
C ARG A 205 6.41 8.81 28.27
N TYR A 206 6.19 7.66 28.90
CA TYR A 206 5.27 7.50 30.02
C TYR A 206 6.00 7.38 31.38
N GLN A 207 7.33 7.57 31.40
CA GLN A 207 8.19 7.39 32.58
C GLN A 207 7.94 6.06 33.33
N MET A 208 7.69 4.99 32.57
CA MET A 208 7.44 3.66 33.14
C MET A 208 8.74 2.86 33.26
N PRO A 209 8.94 2.10 34.35
CA PRO A 209 10.12 1.26 34.51
C PRO A 209 10.15 0.13 33.46
N LEU A 210 11.29 -0.04 32.79
CA LEU A 210 11.54 -1.10 31.81
C LEU A 210 12.51 -2.12 32.41
N SER A 211 12.10 -3.39 32.46
CA SER A 211 12.91 -4.50 32.97
C SER A 211 13.32 -5.43 31.81
N LEU A 212 14.58 -5.86 31.81
CA LEU A 212 15.15 -6.82 30.85
C LEU A 212 15.72 -8.01 31.64
N ALA A 213 15.29 -9.22 31.30
CA ALA A 213 15.81 -10.47 31.83
C ALA A 213 16.45 -11.29 30.72
N VAL A 214 17.69 -11.71 30.91
CA VAL A 214 18.38 -12.64 30.02
C VAL A 214 18.44 -13.98 30.75
N ILE A 215 17.85 -15.00 30.14
CA ILE A 215 17.71 -16.36 30.67
C ILE A 215 18.56 -17.26 29.78
N ASP A 216 19.68 -17.73 30.29
CA ASP A 216 20.47 -18.75 29.61
C ASP A 216 19.95 -20.13 30.02
N LEU A 217 19.37 -20.87 29.08
CA LEU A 217 18.90 -22.23 29.31
C LEU A 217 19.96 -23.21 28.80
N ASP A 218 20.86 -23.60 29.70
CA ASP A 218 21.81 -24.68 29.48
C ASP A 218 21.14 -26.04 29.72
N PHE A 219 20.54 -26.62 28.67
CA PHE A 219 20.14 -28.02 28.70
C PHE A 219 21.34 -28.90 28.40
N SER A 220 21.83 -29.60 29.43
CA SER A 220 22.91 -30.57 29.33
C SER A 220 22.56 -31.69 28.34
N LYS A 221 23.46 -31.90 27.36
CA LYS A 221 23.56 -33.04 26.41
C LYS A 221 22.42 -33.17 25.38
N LYS A 222 22.79 -32.87 24.13
CA LYS A 222 22.09 -33.05 22.84
C LYS A 222 20.96 -32.04 22.55
N LEU A 223 21.30 -31.14 21.61
CA LEU A 223 20.47 -30.19 20.87
C LEU A 223 20.25 -28.81 21.54
N THR A 224 21.22 -27.93 21.26
CA THR A 224 21.06 -26.45 21.16
C THR A 224 20.97 -25.67 22.49
N THR A 225 22.05 -24.98 22.87
CA THR A 225 22.02 -23.92 23.90
C THR A 225 21.00 -22.85 23.49
N LEU A 226 20.04 -22.56 24.36
CA LEU A 226 18.98 -21.59 24.10
C LEU A 226 19.11 -20.42 25.07
N THR A 227 19.63 -19.30 24.58
CA THR A 227 19.61 -18.03 25.30
C THR A 227 18.26 -17.35 25.00
N ALA A 228 17.38 -17.29 25.99
CA ALA A 228 16.11 -16.57 25.92
C ALA A 228 16.25 -15.18 26.56
N ILE A 229 15.61 -14.16 26.01
CA ILE A 229 15.48 -12.84 26.63
C ILE A 229 14.00 -12.57 26.85
N ALA A 230 13.65 -12.01 28.01
CA ALA A 230 12.33 -11.51 28.34
C ALA A 230 12.40 -10.01 28.71
N VAL A 231 11.44 -9.22 28.24
CA VAL A 231 11.41 -7.76 28.35
C VAL A 231 10.00 -7.36 28.74
N ALA A 232 9.82 -6.69 29.87
CA ALA A 232 8.50 -6.19 30.26
C ALA A 232 8.59 -4.81 30.92
N ILE A 233 7.49 -4.06 30.82
CA ILE A 233 7.30 -2.81 31.55
C ILE A 233 6.69 -3.18 32.91
N THR A 234 7.56 -3.46 33.88
CA THR A 234 7.18 -3.80 35.25
C THR A 234 8.12 -3.13 36.23
N PRO A 235 7.61 -2.73 37.41
CA PRO A 235 8.43 -2.12 38.46
C PRO A 235 9.41 -3.10 39.13
N SER A 236 9.26 -4.41 38.94
CA SER A 236 10.18 -5.41 39.50
C SER A 236 10.44 -6.60 38.57
N LEU A 237 11.66 -7.16 38.63
CA LEU A 237 12.03 -8.42 37.96
C LEU A 237 11.32 -9.64 38.59
N ARG A 238 11.01 -9.58 39.89
CA ARG A 238 10.29 -10.64 40.61
C ARG A 238 8.88 -10.83 40.06
N SER A 239 8.18 -9.75 39.73
CA SER A 239 6.86 -9.82 39.07
C SER A 239 6.91 -10.34 37.63
N LEU A 240 8.08 -10.31 36.98
CA LEU A 240 8.27 -10.77 35.60
C LEU A 240 8.51 -12.28 35.55
N LEU A 241 9.24 -12.83 36.52
CA LEU A 241 9.56 -14.26 36.62
C LEU A 241 8.39 -15.11 37.16
N PHE A 242 7.50 -14.54 37.98
CA PHE A 242 6.38 -15.25 38.63
C PHE A 242 5.02 -15.07 37.94
N SER A 243 4.95 -14.31 36.86
CA SER A 243 3.71 -14.09 36.13
C SER A 243 3.51 -15.17 35.07
N GLU A 244 2.52 -16.05 35.25
CA GLU A 244 2.05 -16.96 34.19
C GLU A 244 1.69 -16.20 32.90
N LYS A 245 1.31 -14.92 33.00
CA LYS A 245 1.06 -14.03 31.85
C LYS A 245 2.32 -13.50 31.17
N ALA A 246 3.48 -13.50 31.85
CA ALA A 246 4.78 -13.17 31.23
C ALA A 246 5.32 -14.32 30.36
N CYS A 247 4.80 -15.54 30.58
CA CYS A 247 4.98 -16.72 29.74
C CYS A 247 4.09 -16.71 28.48
N ASP A 248 3.50 -15.58 28.10
CA ASP A 248 2.94 -15.43 26.76
C ASP A 248 4.12 -15.42 25.77
N LYS A 249 4.08 -16.27 24.73
CA LYS A 249 5.14 -16.41 23.69
C LYS A 249 5.52 -15.09 23.01
N ARG A 250 4.74 -14.03 23.23
CA ARG A 250 4.98 -12.66 22.76
C ARG A 250 6.09 -11.93 23.51
N ILE A 251 6.46 -12.36 24.71
CA ILE A 251 7.42 -11.69 25.62
C ILE A 251 8.73 -12.49 25.77
N LEU A 252 8.81 -13.67 25.15
CA LEU A 252 9.98 -14.55 25.23
C LEU A 252 10.64 -14.62 23.84
N TRP A 253 11.92 -14.27 23.79
CA TRP A 253 12.68 -14.15 22.55
C TRP A 253 13.94 -15.00 22.59
N ARG A 254 14.40 -15.53 21.45
CA ARG A 254 15.66 -16.26 21.34
C ARG A 254 16.78 -15.36 20.80
N VAL A 255 17.96 -15.44 21.42
CA VAL A 255 19.20 -14.82 20.94
C VAL A 255 20.29 -15.91 20.82
N PRO A 256 21.09 -15.94 19.74
CA PRO A 256 22.22 -16.86 19.65
C PRO A 256 23.29 -16.47 20.68
N ALA A 257 23.91 -17.45 21.32
CA ALA A 257 24.99 -17.24 22.28
C ALA A 257 26.19 -16.55 21.59
N VAL A 258 26.31 -15.23 21.77
CA VAL A 258 27.48 -14.46 21.34
C VAL A 258 28.43 -14.40 22.52
N LYS A 259 29.60 -15.01 22.40
CA LYS A 259 30.63 -15.08 23.45
C LYS A 259 31.15 -13.72 23.95
N ASN A 260 30.77 -12.60 23.33
CA ASN A 260 31.27 -11.25 23.63
C ASN A 260 30.13 -10.22 23.77
N LEU A 261 29.22 -10.40 24.72
CA LEU A 261 28.33 -9.32 25.20
C LEU A 261 28.88 -8.76 26.53
N TRP A 262 30.01 -8.05 26.43
CA TRP A 262 30.49 -7.17 27.50
C TRP A 262 30.60 -5.76 26.92
N TRP A 263 29.69 -4.89 27.35
CA TRP A 263 29.94 -3.46 27.50
C TRP A 263 29.92 -3.17 29.00
#